data_AF-A0A7C6USS8-F1
#
_entry.id   AF-A0A7C6USS8-F1
#
_cell.length_a   1.000
_cell.length_b   1.000
_cell.length_c   1.000
_cell.angle_alpha   90.00
_cell.angle_beta   90.00
_cell.angle_gamma   90.00
#
_symmetry.space_group_name_H-M   'P 1'
#
loop_
_entity.id
_entity.type
_entity.pdbx_description
1 polymer ?
#
loop_
_entity_poly.entity_id
_entity_poly.type
_entity_poly.pdbx_seq_one_letter_code
_entity_poly.pdbx_strand_id
1 'polypeptide(L)'
;METRLLYNSIFQRYSCRDFASDLSLSQNTLTSLEKRISSIKPLLPSVRTVLVKEGFSRSLNNYSHHITPVDQGLIFIGKNDANSHIALGHMGEKAILWATTLDIATCWLKGTFDLEEANQLVKLSAEEKILAVSPLGREKKNSKRDKHLLDRQKSRKPVKDFLQSDDPALYPLFEAIRFAPSANNLSLCKKSFTGLRDFCRSNKCLSLFELFFSLPRGLT
;
A
#
# COMPACT_ATOMS: atom_id res chain seq x y z
N MET A 1 1.05 5.02 20.18
CA MET A 1 2.22 4.19 19.80
C MET A 1 2.09 3.67 18.37
N GLU A 2 0.97 3.05 18.02
CA GLU A 2 0.69 2.51 16.68
C GLU A 2 0.80 3.54 15.54
N THR A 3 0.25 4.74 15.71
CA THR A 3 0.30 5.75 14.64
C THR A 3 1.72 6.20 14.31
N ARG A 4 2.61 6.28 15.30
CA ARG A 4 4.03 6.62 15.09
C ARG A 4 4.76 5.50 14.36
N LEU A 5 4.45 4.24 14.67
CA LEU A 5 5.00 3.08 13.96
C LEU A 5 4.60 3.08 12.48
N LEU A 6 3.31 3.28 12.21
CA LEU A 6 2.80 3.38 10.83
C LEU A 6 3.43 4.57 10.09
N TYR A 7 3.51 5.75 10.72
CA TYR A 7 4.16 6.91 10.12
C TYR A 7 5.60 6.63 9.72
N ASN A 8 6.41 6.05 10.60
CA ASN A 8 7.80 5.70 10.30
C ASN A 8 7.91 4.69 9.16
N SER A 9 6.99 3.73 9.09
CA SER A 9 7.00 2.70 8.03
C SER A 9 6.75 3.26 6.63
N ILE A 10 6.15 4.45 6.49
CA ILE A 10 5.95 5.12 5.19
C ILE A 10 7.28 5.34 4.46
N PHE A 11 8.31 5.75 5.20
CA PHE A 11 9.63 6.07 4.64
C PHE A 11 10.50 4.83 4.42
N GLN A 12 10.12 3.69 5.02
CA GLN A 12 10.77 2.39 4.84
C GLN A 12 10.16 1.61 3.69
N ARG A 13 8.85 1.77 3.46
CA ARG A 13 8.10 1.06 2.43
C ARG A 13 8.57 1.48 1.03
N TYR A 14 8.88 0.48 0.21
CA TYR A 14 9.08 0.64 -1.22
C TYR A 14 8.44 -0.53 -1.98
N SER A 15 8.37 -0.43 -3.31
CA SER A 15 7.83 -1.51 -4.15
C SER A 15 8.90 -2.57 -4.39
N CYS A 16 8.88 -3.65 -3.60
CA CYS A 16 9.79 -4.79 -3.75
C CYS A 16 9.23 -5.79 -4.76
N ARG A 17 10.03 -6.15 -5.76
CA ARG A 17 9.66 -7.13 -6.78
C ARG A 17 10.63 -8.31 -6.86
N ASP A 18 11.80 -8.22 -6.26
CA ASP A 18 12.71 -9.34 -6.10
C ASP A 18 12.64 -9.87 -4.67
N PHE A 19 11.99 -11.01 -4.51
CA PHE A 19 11.85 -11.68 -3.22
C PHE A 19 12.90 -12.78 -3.06
N ALA A 20 13.30 -13.05 -1.81
CA ALA A 20 14.09 -14.21 -1.45
C ALA A 20 13.16 -15.44 -1.35
N SER A 21 13.07 -16.22 -2.42
CA SER A 21 12.15 -17.37 -2.52
C SER A 21 12.44 -18.49 -1.52
N ASP A 22 13.66 -18.54 -0.98
CA ASP A 22 14.11 -19.47 0.07
C ASP A 22 13.69 -19.04 1.48
N LEU A 23 13.27 -17.77 1.67
CA LEU A 23 12.91 -17.20 2.95
C LEU A 23 11.39 -17.04 3.08
N SER A 24 10.73 -18.08 3.57
CA SER A 24 9.30 -18.05 3.89
C SER A 24 9.01 -17.18 5.11
N LEU A 25 7.82 -16.56 5.13
CA LEU A 25 7.34 -15.83 6.30
C LEU A 25 6.93 -16.81 7.41
N SER A 26 7.38 -16.56 8.65
CA SER A 26 7.02 -17.42 9.77
C SER A 26 5.53 -17.34 10.11
N GLN A 27 4.97 -18.42 10.65
CA GLN A 27 3.57 -18.44 11.09
C GLN A 27 3.25 -17.35 12.14
N ASN A 28 4.22 -17.05 13.01
CA ASN A 28 4.08 -15.99 14.02
C ASN A 28 4.01 -14.60 13.37
N THR A 29 4.83 -14.36 12.34
CA THR A 29 4.80 -13.13 11.54
C THR A 29 3.45 -12.97 10.83
N LEU A 30 2.95 -14.02 10.18
CA LEU A 30 1.67 -14.00 9.49
C LEU A 30 0.49 -13.79 10.44
N THR A 31 0.50 -14.47 11.59
CA THR A 31 -0.52 -14.30 12.64
C THR A 31 -0.52 -12.87 13.21
N SER A 32 0.67 -12.29 13.38
CA SER A 32 0.81 -10.90 13.83
C SER A 32 0.28 -9.91 12.79
N LEU A 33 0.55 -10.15 11.50
CA LEU A 33 0.01 -9.33 10.41
C LEU A 33 -1.51 -9.45 10.33
N GLU A 34 -2.05 -10.66 10.39
CA GLU A 34 -3.49 -10.93 10.35
C GLU A 34 -4.24 -10.20 11.46
N LYS A 35 -3.72 -10.23 12.70
CA LYS A 35 -4.26 -9.49 13.84
C LYS A 35 -4.26 -7.97 13.60
N ARG A 36 -3.23 -7.43 12.94
CA ARG A 36 -3.15 -6.01 12.62
C ARG A 36 -4.07 -5.61 11.47
N ILE A 37 -4.30 -6.50 10.50
CA ILE A 37 -5.24 -6.27 9.40
C ILE A 37 -6.68 -6.31 9.92
N SER A 38 -7.01 -7.25 10.80
CA SER A 38 -8.37 -7.38 11.35
C SER A 38 -8.79 -6.23 12.26
N SER A 39 -7.83 -5.48 12.83
CA SER A 39 -8.10 -4.26 13.60
C SER A 39 -8.32 -3.02 12.74
N ILE A 40 -8.07 -3.08 11.43
CA ILE A 40 -8.30 -1.93 10.53
C ILE A 40 -9.80 -1.75 10.34
N LYS A 41 -10.33 -0.63 10.85
CA LYS A 41 -11.70 -0.20 10.54
C LYS A 41 -11.75 0.36 9.11
N PRO A 42 -12.48 -0.27 8.17
CA PRO A 42 -12.58 0.24 6.81
C PRO A 42 -13.44 1.50 6.76
N LEU A 43 -13.15 2.39 5.82
CA LEU A 43 -13.97 3.59 5.58
C LEU A 43 -15.36 3.26 5.02
N LEU A 44 -15.47 2.13 4.31
CA LEU A 44 -16.72 1.62 3.77
C LEU A 44 -16.83 0.12 4.09
N PRO A 45 -18.03 -0.38 4.43
CA PRO A 45 -18.22 -1.82 4.67
C PRO A 45 -18.03 -2.67 3.40
N SER A 46 -18.06 -2.04 2.21
CA SER A 46 -17.91 -2.71 0.91
C SER A 46 -16.47 -3.06 0.53
N VAL A 47 -15.49 -2.76 1.39
CA VAL A 47 -14.08 -3.08 1.12
C VAL A 47 -13.49 -3.96 2.20
N ARG A 48 -12.64 -4.91 1.81
CA ARG A 48 -11.84 -5.72 2.74
C ARG A 48 -10.50 -6.14 2.16
N THR A 49 -9.55 -6.42 3.05
CA THR A 49 -8.25 -7.01 2.73
C THR A 49 -8.22 -8.44 3.25
N VAL A 50 -7.79 -9.39 2.42
CA VAL A 50 -7.63 -10.80 2.82
C VAL A 50 -6.15 -11.15 2.78
N LEU A 51 -5.64 -11.77 3.86
CA LEU A 51 -4.33 -12.41 3.88
C LEU A 51 -4.45 -13.83 3.33
N VAL A 52 -3.72 -14.12 2.26
CA VAL A 52 -3.53 -15.46 1.71
C VAL A 52 -2.19 -15.98 2.20
N LYS A 53 -2.20 -17.15 2.84
CA LYS A 53 -1.01 -17.78 3.43
C LYS A 53 -0.34 -18.78 2.48
N GLU A 54 -1.11 -19.35 1.55
CA GLU A 54 -0.65 -20.37 0.62
C GLU A 54 -1.33 -20.22 -0.75
N GLY A 55 -0.64 -20.60 -1.81
CA GLY A 55 -1.14 -20.62 -3.18
C GLY A 55 -1.22 -19.26 -3.89
N PHE A 56 -0.80 -18.16 -3.24
CA PHE A 56 -0.83 -16.80 -3.85
C PHE A 56 0.08 -16.69 -5.08
N SER A 57 1.12 -17.51 -5.14
CA SER A 57 2.09 -17.54 -6.23
C SER A 57 1.42 -17.73 -7.60
N ARG A 58 0.31 -18.49 -7.66
CA ARG A 58 -0.48 -18.72 -8.88
C ARG A 58 -1.08 -17.44 -9.45
N SER A 59 -1.48 -16.50 -8.59
CA SER A 59 -1.95 -15.18 -9.01
C SER A 59 -0.87 -14.33 -9.69
N LEU A 60 0.40 -14.74 -9.62
CA LEU A 60 1.54 -14.02 -10.22
C LEU A 60 2.05 -14.66 -11.51
N ASN A 61 1.45 -15.75 -11.99
CA ASN A 61 1.91 -16.51 -13.16
C ASN A 61 2.15 -15.61 -14.38
N ASN A 62 1.18 -14.75 -14.70
CA ASN A 62 1.22 -13.83 -15.85
C ASN A 62 2.15 -12.61 -15.65
N TYR A 63 2.83 -12.49 -14.50
CA TYR A 63 3.71 -11.37 -14.17
C TYR A 63 5.10 -11.81 -13.65
N SER A 64 5.39 -13.11 -13.68
CA SER A 64 6.59 -13.74 -13.10
C SER A 64 7.93 -13.20 -13.63
N HIS A 65 7.97 -12.66 -14.87
CA HIS A 65 9.17 -12.01 -15.41
C HIS A 65 9.50 -10.66 -14.74
N HIS A 66 8.51 -10.04 -14.09
CA HIS A 66 8.62 -8.72 -13.47
C HIS A 66 8.56 -8.77 -11.95
N ILE A 67 8.18 -9.91 -11.36
CA ILE A 67 8.10 -10.13 -9.92
C ILE A 67 8.45 -11.58 -9.56
N THR A 68 9.26 -11.78 -8.52
CA THR A 68 9.50 -13.12 -7.99
C THR A 68 8.20 -13.68 -7.39
N PRO A 69 7.72 -14.86 -7.81
CA PRO A 69 6.56 -15.48 -7.20
C PRO A 69 6.82 -15.80 -5.71
N VAL A 70 5.84 -15.49 -4.87
CA VAL A 70 5.82 -15.82 -3.44
C VAL A 70 4.45 -16.34 -3.07
N ASP A 71 4.39 -17.20 -2.05
CA ASP A 71 3.17 -17.97 -1.76
C ASP A 71 2.20 -17.28 -0.80
N GLN A 72 2.68 -16.24 -0.11
CA GLN A 72 1.88 -15.37 0.74
C GLN A 72 1.56 -14.06 0.01
N GLY A 73 0.36 -13.52 0.26
CA GLY A 73 -0.06 -12.27 -0.36
C GLY A 73 -1.26 -11.64 0.32
N LEU A 74 -1.53 -10.39 -0.06
CA LEU A 74 -2.77 -9.68 0.25
C LEU A 74 -3.63 -9.57 -1.00
N ILE A 75 -4.92 -9.82 -0.84
CA ILE A 75 -5.94 -9.58 -1.87
C ILE A 75 -6.85 -8.45 -1.40
N PHE A 76 -6.99 -7.42 -2.23
CA PHE A 76 -7.76 -6.22 -1.92
C PHE A 76 -9.08 -6.25 -2.70
N ILE A 77 -10.19 -6.35 -1.96
CA ILE A 77 -11.52 -6.66 -2.49
C ILE A 77 -12.46 -5.49 -2.24
N GLY A 78 -13.26 -5.15 -3.25
CA GLY A 78 -14.37 -4.21 -3.10
C GLY A 78 -15.21 -4.11 -4.37
N LYS A 79 -16.19 -3.21 -4.37
CA LYS A 79 -16.98 -2.93 -5.58
C LYS A 79 -16.15 -2.11 -6.58
N ASN A 80 -16.47 -2.24 -7.87
CA ASN A 80 -15.76 -1.48 -8.90
C ASN A 80 -16.35 -0.07 -9.10
N ASP A 81 -16.30 0.75 -8.05
CA ASP A 81 -16.76 2.14 -8.04
C ASP A 81 -15.72 3.06 -7.37
N ALA A 82 -15.82 4.37 -7.62
CA ALA A 82 -14.84 5.34 -7.15
C ALA A 82 -14.68 5.35 -5.61
N ASN A 83 -15.78 5.21 -4.86
CA ASN A 83 -15.75 5.26 -3.40
C ASN A 83 -15.07 4.01 -2.83
N SER A 84 -15.36 2.84 -3.41
CA SER A 84 -14.71 1.59 -3.04
C SER A 84 -13.21 1.61 -3.37
N HIS A 85 -12.78 2.19 -4.50
CA HIS A 85 -11.34 2.35 -4.81
C HIS A 85 -10.63 3.23 -3.78
N ILE A 86 -11.27 4.32 -3.34
CA ILE A 86 -10.73 5.21 -2.31
C ILE A 86 -10.60 4.51 -0.96
N ALA A 87 -11.69 3.89 -0.49
CA ALA A 87 -11.73 3.19 0.79
C ALA A 87 -10.74 2.02 0.82
N LEU A 88 -10.61 1.30 -0.30
CA LEU A 88 -9.65 0.21 -0.45
C LEU A 88 -8.21 0.72 -0.42
N GLY A 89 -7.92 1.85 -1.07
CA GLY A 89 -6.59 2.45 -1.02
C GLY A 89 -6.18 2.81 0.41
N HIS A 90 -7.12 3.29 1.23
CA HIS A 90 -6.85 3.63 2.64
C HIS A 90 -6.54 2.39 3.47
N MET A 91 -7.46 1.44 3.48
CA MET A 91 -7.33 0.23 4.27
C MET A 91 -6.19 -0.66 3.77
N GLY A 92 -6.01 -0.76 2.45
CA GLY A 92 -4.94 -1.54 1.84
C GLY A 92 -3.55 -0.97 2.14
N GLU A 93 -3.40 0.36 2.10
CA GLU A 93 -2.11 0.97 2.48
C GLU A 93 -1.85 0.80 3.98
N LYS A 94 -2.86 0.89 4.86
CA LYS A 94 -2.70 0.54 6.28
C LYS A 94 -2.20 -0.90 6.45
N ALA A 95 -2.74 -1.86 5.69
CA ALA A 95 -2.29 -3.26 5.74
C ALA A 95 -0.83 -3.42 5.27
N ILE A 96 -0.43 -2.72 4.22
CA ILE A 96 0.95 -2.73 3.70
C ILE A 96 1.93 -2.06 4.67
N LEU A 97 1.54 -0.96 5.30
CA LEU A 97 2.36 -0.32 6.32
C LEU A 97 2.52 -1.23 7.55
N TRP A 98 1.47 -1.95 7.96
CA TRP A 98 1.61 -2.98 8.98
C TRP A 98 2.56 -4.12 8.58
N ALA A 99 2.49 -4.59 7.33
CA ALA A 99 3.45 -5.55 6.81
C ALA A 99 4.89 -4.99 6.89
N THR A 100 5.07 -3.72 6.53
CA THR A 100 6.36 -3.02 6.61
C THR A 100 6.88 -2.96 8.05
N THR A 101 6.04 -2.69 9.05
CA THR A 101 6.46 -2.71 10.47
C THR A 101 6.92 -4.11 10.96
N LEU A 102 6.56 -5.16 10.24
CA LEU A 102 6.96 -6.54 10.49
C LEU A 102 8.11 -7.00 9.57
N ASP A 103 8.75 -6.06 8.86
CA ASP A 103 9.84 -6.32 7.92
C ASP A 103 9.43 -7.27 6.77
N ILE A 104 8.17 -7.15 6.34
CA ILE A 104 7.62 -7.87 5.19
C ILE A 104 7.64 -6.93 3.99
N ALA A 105 8.34 -7.35 2.95
CA ALA A 105 8.40 -6.63 1.68
C ALA A 105 7.09 -6.82 0.90
N THR A 106 6.68 -5.79 0.17
CA THR A 106 5.37 -5.73 -0.51
C THR A 106 5.47 -5.02 -1.87
N CYS A 107 4.46 -5.23 -2.74
CA CYS A 107 4.28 -4.44 -3.96
C CYS A 107 2.82 -4.40 -4.40
N TRP A 108 2.25 -3.21 -4.55
CA TRP A 108 0.94 -3.04 -5.18
C TRP A 108 0.95 -3.53 -6.62
N LEU A 109 0.08 -4.49 -6.94
CA LEU A 109 -0.22 -4.94 -8.30
C LEU A 109 -1.69 -4.67 -8.62
N LYS A 110 -1.92 -3.87 -9.67
CA LYS A 110 -3.26 -3.57 -10.20
C LYS A 110 -3.26 -3.82 -11.70
N GLY A 111 -4.12 -4.73 -12.16
CA GLY A 111 -4.26 -5.09 -13.57
C GLY A 111 -3.14 -5.96 -14.15
N THR A 112 -2.14 -6.34 -13.35
CA THR A 112 -0.98 -7.15 -13.78
C THR A 112 -0.83 -8.38 -12.87
N PHE A 113 -1.89 -9.17 -12.76
CA PHE A 113 -1.94 -10.42 -12.01
C PHE A 113 -2.97 -11.36 -12.67
N ASP A 114 -2.86 -12.65 -12.42
CA ASP A 114 -3.83 -13.64 -12.87
C ASP A 114 -5.10 -13.55 -12.01
N LEU A 115 -6.14 -12.95 -12.59
CA LEU A 115 -7.41 -12.71 -11.91
C LEU A 115 -8.18 -14.02 -11.66
N GLU A 116 -8.07 -15.00 -12.56
CA GLU A 116 -8.77 -16.28 -12.41
C GLU A 116 -8.19 -17.07 -11.24
N GLU A 117 -6.87 -17.19 -11.17
CA GLU A 117 -6.18 -17.82 -10.04
C GLU A 117 -6.44 -17.05 -8.74
N ALA A 118 -6.42 -15.71 -8.77
CA ALA A 118 -6.71 -14.91 -7.57
C ALA A 118 -8.15 -15.11 -7.06
N ASN A 119 -9.14 -15.26 -7.95
CA ASN A 119 -10.53 -15.53 -7.57
C ASN A 119 -10.70 -16.88 -6.87
N GLN A 120 -9.85 -17.88 -7.17
CA GLN A 120 -9.91 -19.17 -6.48
C GLN A 120 -9.44 -19.10 -5.02
N LEU A 121 -8.66 -18.07 -4.66
CA LEU A 121 -8.09 -17.91 -3.31
C LEU A 121 -9.05 -17.25 -2.32
N VAL A 122 -10.16 -16.67 -2.80
CA VAL A 122 -11.11 -15.91 -1.96
C VAL A 122 -12.55 -16.16 -2.37
N LYS A 123 -13.46 -16.17 -1.38
CA LYS A 123 -14.90 -16.15 -1.66
C LYS A 123 -15.33 -14.71 -1.92
N LEU A 124 -15.93 -14.43 -3.07
CA LEU A 124 -16.49 -13.14 -3.44
C LEU A 124 -18.02 -13.19 -3.41
N SER A 125 -18.65 -12.13 -2.92
CA SER A 125 -20.08 -11.89 -3.14
C SER A 125 -20.33 -11.30 -4.54
N ALA A 126 -21.59 -11.28 -4.98
CA ALA A 126 -21.97 -10.89 -6.35
C ALA A 126 -21.48 -9.48 -6.79
N GLU A 127 -21.32 -8.55 -5.84
CA GLU A 127 -20.88 -7.18 -6.12
C GLU A 127 -19.38 -6.96 -5.88
N GLU A 128 -18.69 -7.93 -5.28
CA GLU A 128 -17.27 -7.83 -4.97
C GLU A 128 -16.40 -8.20 -6.17
N LYS A 129 -15.30 -7.47 -6.33
CA LYS A 129 -14.22 -7.79 -7.27
C LYS A 129 -12.87 -7.65 -6.57
N ILE A 130 -11.89 -8.42 -7.04
CA ILE A 130 -10.49 -8.19 -6.69
C ILE A 130 -10.02 -6.96 -7.46
N LEU A 131 -9.69 -5.88 -6.75
CA LEU A 131 -9.26 -4.63 -7.36
C LEU A 131 -7.73 -4.53 -7.48
N ALA A 132 -7.01 -5.23 -6.60
CA ALA A 132 -5.55 -5.30 -6.58
C ALA A 132 -5.09 -6.48 -5.72
N VAL A 133 -3.82 -6.83 -5.86
CA VAL A 133 -3.13 -7.80 -5.00
C VAL A 133 -1.76 -7.26 -4.59
N SER A 134 -1.16 -7.81 -3.54
CA SER A 134 0.23 -7.54 -3.17
C SER A 134 0.92 -8.80 -2.67
N PRO A 135 2.02 -9.26 -3.28
CA PRO A 135 2.85 -10.30 -2.67
C PRO A 135 3.39 -9.88 -1.32
N LEU A 136 3.63 -10.87 -0.47
CA LEU A 136 4.27 -10.73 0.83
C LEU A 136 5.47 -11.68 0.87
N GLY A 137 6.65 -11.15 1.20
CA GLY A 137 7.84 -11.96 1.32
C GLY A 137 9.01 -11.20 1.94
N ARG A 138 10.18 -11.83 1.94
CA ARG A 138 11.44 -11.16 2.29
C ARG A 138 12.08 -10.57 1.05
N GLU A 139 12.62 -9.37 1.17
CA GLU A 139 13.38 -8.76 0.07
C GLU A 139 14.63 -9.58 -0.26
N LYS A 140 14.94 -9.70 -1.55
CA LYS A 140 16.21 -10.26 -1.98
C LYS A 140 17.31 -9.23 -1.76
N LYS A 141 18.31 -9.59 -0.95
CA LYS A 141 19.48 -8.73 -0.71
C LYS A 141 20.14 -8.35 -2.03
N ASN A 142 20.53 -7.07 -2.14
CA ASN A 142 21.25 -6.51 -3.29
C ASN A 142 20.52 -6.58 -4.65
N SER A 143 19.18 -6.68 -4.67
CA SER A 143 18.43 -6.55 -5.92
C SER A 143 18.71 -5.20 -6.59
N LYS A 144 19.20 -5.24 -7.85
CA LYS A 144 19.38 -4.03 -8.68
C LYS A 144 18.05 -3.43 -9.10
N ARG A 145 17.03 -4.28 -9.37
CA ARG A 145 15.68 -3.85 -9.77
C ARG A 145 15.03 -3.05 -8.66
N ASP A 146 15.08 -3.57 -7.44
CA ASP A 146 14.42 -2.95 -6.30
C ASP A 146 15.16 -1.69 -5.84
N LYS A 147 16.50 -1.68 -5.92
CA LYS A 147 17.29 -0.44 -5.76
C LYS A 147 16.85 0.65 -6.74
N HIS A 148 16.69 0.31 -8.03
CA HIS A 148 16.19 1.26 -9.03
C HIS A 148 14.77 1.77 -8.72
N LEU A 149 13.87 0.89 -8.25
CA LEU A 149 12.52 1.29 -7.86
C LEU A 149 12.52 2.22 -6.64
N LEU A 150 13.38 1.96 -5.66
CA LEU A 150 13.58 2.82 -4.49
C LEU A 150 14.12 4.19 -4.88
N ASP A 151 15.13 4.26 -5.75
CA ASP A 151 15.69 5.53 -6.24
C ASP A 151 14.62 6.34 -6.98
N ARG A 152 13.79 5.68 -7.79
CA ARG A 152 12.67 6.31 -8.51
C ARG A 152 11.55 6.80 -7.58
N GLN A 153 11.39 6.19 -6.40
CA GLN A 153 10.47 6.68 -5.37
C GLN A 153 11.04 7.92 -4.69
N LYS A 154 12.35 7.95 -4.42
CA LYS A 154 13.05 9.10 -3.84
C LYS A 154 13.15 10.29 -4.79
N SER A 155 13.13 10.06 -6.11
CA SER A 155 13.20 11.13 -7.12
C SER A 155 11.88 11.84 -7.42
N ARG A 156 10.82 11.62 -6.63
CA ARG A 156 9.56 12.36 -6.75
C ARG A 156 9.78 13.88 -6.58
N LYS A 157 8.83 14.70 -7.04
CA LYS A 157 8.91 16.17 -6.92
C LYS A 157 8.90 16.63 -5.46
N PRO A 158 9.80 17.53 -5.03
CA PRO A 158 9.82 18.10 -3.67
C PRO A 158 8.46 18.61 -3.19
N VAL A 159 8.16 18.50 -1.90
CA VAL A 159 6.90 19.02 -1.30
C VAL A 159 6.67 20.48 -1.64
N LYS A 160 7.72 21.29 -1.55
CA LYS A 160 7.70 22.73 -1.92
C LYS A 160 7.19 23.00 -3.35
N ASP A 161 7.28 22.04 -4.27
CA ASP A 161 6.84 22.23 -5.65
C ASP A 161 5.32 22.03 -5.82
N PHE A 162 4.63 21.48 -4.82
CA PHE A 162 3.19 21.20 -4.88
C PHE A 162 2.39 21.58 -3.63
N LEU A 163 3.04 21.95 -2.52
CA LEU A 163 2.43 22.58 -1.36
C LEU A 163 2.64 24.10 -1.43
N GLN A 164 1.56 24.84 -1.65
CA GLN A 164 1.50 26.30 -1.64
C GLN A 164 1.04 26.77 -0.26
N SER A 165 1.80 26.41 0.78
CA SER A 165 1.54 26.82 2.16
C SER A 165 2.85 26.90 2.93
N ASP A 166 2.98 27.95 3.73
CA ASP A 166 4.13 28.14 4.61
C ASP A 166 3.91 27.53 6.01
N ASP A 167 2.74 26.94 6.27
CA ASP A 167 2.47 26.24 7.53
C ASP A 167 3.43 25.04 7.74
N PRO A 168 4.37 25.12 8.70
CA PRO A 168 5.35 24.06 8.94
C PRO A 168 4.69 22.75 9.39
N ALA A 169 3.49 22.79 9.98
CA ALA A 169 2.77 21.59 10.41
C ALA A 169 2.30 20.73 9.23
N LEU A 170 2.17 21.30 8.02
CA LEU A 170 1.76 20.57 6.83
C LEU A 170 2.92 19.82 6.15
N TYR A 171 4.16 20.26 6.35
CA TYR A 171 5.31 19.66 5.66
C TYR A 171 5.51 18.17 5.94
N PRO A 172 5.52 17.69 7.20
CA PRO A 172 5.66 16.26 7.49
C PRO A 172 4.55 15.41 6.86
N LEU A 173 3.33 15.96 6.82
CA LEU A 173 2.16 15.31 6.23
C LEU A 173 2.28 15.19 4.71
N PHE A 174 2.63 16.29 4.03
CA PHE A 174 2.81 16.29 2.59
C PHE A 174 4.04 15.49 2.16
N GLU A 175 5.09 15.43 2.99
CA GLU A 175 6.24 14.56 2.75
C GLU A 175 5.85 13.09 2.83
N ALA A 176 5.02 12.70 3.80
CA ALA A 176 4.52 11.34 3.87
C ALA A 176 3.56 11.00 2.71
N ILE A 177 2.72 11.95 2.27
CA ILE A 177 1.90 11.82 1.04
C ILE A 177 2.78 11.65 -0.20
N ARG A 178 3.90 12.38 -0.29
CA ARG A 178 4.86 12.29 -1.40
C ARG A 178 5.40 10.87 -1.56
N PHE A 179 5.67 10.18 -0.45
CA PHE A 179 6.21 8.81 -0.42
C PHE A 179 5.18 7.71 -0.68
N ALA A 180 3.89 8.04 -0.69
CA ALA A 180 2.84 7.06 -0.88
C ALA A 180 2.86 6.42 -2.29
N PRO A 181 2.47 5.14 -2.40
CA PRO A 181 2.41 4.46 -3.69
C PRO A 181 1.32 5.06 -4.57
N SER A 182 1.56 5.04 -5.88
CA SER A 182 0.62 5.53 -6.88
C SER A 182 0.78 4.70 -8.15
N ALA A 183 -0.33 4.38 -8.81
CA ALA A 183 -0.28 3.62 -10.07
C ALA A 183 0.68 4.27 -11.07
N ASN A 184 1.55 3.46 -11.68
CA ASN A 184 2.59 3.89 -12.63
C ASN A 184 3.54 4.99 -12.10
N ASN A 185 3.68 5.14 -10.78
CA ASN A 185 4.43 6.24 -10.16
C ASN A 185 3.92 7.63 -10.62
N LEU A 186 2.67 7.72 -11.08
CA LEU A 186 2.01 8.97 -11.42
C LEU A 186 1.68 9.70 -10.12
N SER A 187 2.64 10.48 -9.63
CA SER A 187 2.54 11.22 -8.39
C SER A 187 1.43 12.29 -8.46
N LEU A 188 0.81 12.56 -7.31
CA LEU A 188 -0.15 13.66 -7.11
C LEU A 188 0.47 15.05 -7.34
N CYS A 189 1.79 15.12 -7.45
CA CYS A 189 2.60 16.33 -7.63
C CYS A 189 2.45 16.97 -9.04
N LYS A 190 1.36 16.67 -9.76
CA LYS A 190 0.94 17.41 -10.97
C LYS A 190 -0.02 18.56 -10.65
N LYS A 191 -0.48 18.68 -9.40
CA LYS A 191 -1.37 19.75 -8.92
C LYS A 191 -0.75 20.44 -7.71
N SER A 192 -1.05 21.72 -7.56
CA SER A 192 -0.65 22.51 -6.40
C SER A 192 -1.82 22.58 -5.40
N PHE A 193 -1.49 22.59 -4.11
CA PHE A 193 -2.47 22.60 -3.02
C PHE A 193 -2.14 23.74 -2.04
N THR A 194 -3.13 24.56 -1.68
CA THR A 194 -2.92 25.65 -0.70
C THR A 194 -3.06 25.17 0.76
N GLY A 195 -3.49 23.92 0.95
CA GLY A 195 -3.64 23.31 2.26
C GLY A 195 -4.42 21.99 2.22
N LEU A 196 -4.75 21.46 3.40
CA LEU A 196 -5.42 20.16 3.54
C LEU A 196 -6.82 20.11 2.91
N ARG A 197 -7.61 21.18 3.03
CA ARG A 197 -8.96 21.24 2.45
C ARG A 197 -8.94 21.10 0.92
N ASP A 198 -7.99 21.76 0.27
CA ASP A 198 -7.81 21.72 -1.18
C ASP A 198 -7.32 20.35 -1.64
N PHE A 199 -6.44 19.73 -0.86
CA PHE A 199 -6.00 18.36 -1.10
C PHE A 199 -7.17 17.37 -1.06
N CYS A 200 -8.02 17.43 -0.03
CA CYS A 200 -9.20 16.56 0.10
C CYS A 200 -10.17 16.66 -1.07
N ARG A 201 -10.43 17.88 -1.55
CA ARG A 201 -11.38 18.15 -2.65
C ARG A 201 -10.92 17.60 -4.00
N SER A 202 -9.65 17.24 -4.14
CA SER A 202 -9.09 16.76 -5.41
C SER A 202 -9.54 15.34 -5.83
N ASN A 203 -10.41 14.67 -5.05
CA ASN A 203 -11.05 13.36 -5.30
C ASN A 203 -10.10 12.19 -5.64
N LYS A 204 -8.78 12.38 -5.59
CA LYS A 204 -7.78 11.37 -5.99
C LYS A 204 -6.96 10.82 -4.83
N CYS A 205 -7.19 11.28 -3.60
CA CYS A 205 -6.30 10.96 -2.48
C CYS A 205 -6.95 10.92 -1.10
N LEU A 206 -8.22 10.53 -1.04
CA LEU A 206 -8.88 10.26 0.25
C LEU A 206 -8.27 9.02 0.96
N SER A 207 -7.50 8.18 0.25
CA SER A 207 -6.87 6.99 0.82
C SER A 207 -5.75 7.28 1.84
N LEU A 208 -5.01 8.38 1.68
CA LEU A 208 -3.91 8.73 2.59
C LEU A 208 -4.37 9.63 3.74
N PHE A 209 -5.33 10.52 3.47
CA PHE A 209 -5.76 11.57 4.40
C PHE A 209 -6.26 11.06 5.77
N GLU A 210 -7.07 10.00 5.77
CA GLU A 210 -7.59 9.35 7.00
C GLU A 210 -6.54 8.48 7.73
N LEU A 211 -5.37 8.24 7.12
CA LEU A 211 -4.24 7.58 7.79
C LEU A 211 -3.50 8.60 8.69
N PHE A 212 -3.54 9.88 8.32
CA PHE A 212 -2.84 10.96 9.01
C PHE A 212 -3.69 11.69 10.06
N PHE A 213 -5.01 11.77 9.94
CA PHE A 213 -5.86 12.40 10.96
C PHE A 213 -6.01 11.58 12.27
N SER A 214 -5.47 10.35 12.31
CA SER A 214 -5.25 9.60 13.55
C SER A 214 -3.87 9.87 14.20
N LEU A 215 -3.03 10.73 13.62
CA LEU A 215 -1.83 11.24 14.30
C LEU A 215 -2.29 12.27 15.35
N PRO A 216 -1.83 12.13 16.62
CA PRO A 216 -2.16 13.12 17.62
C PRO A 216 -1.68 14.50 17.14
N ARG A 217 -2.50 15.53 17.37
CA ARG A 217 -2.21 16.96 17.09
C ARG A 217 -1.09 17.53 17.99
N GLY A 218 -0.05 16.74 18.24
CA GLY A 218 1.03 17.03 19.19
C GLY A 218 2.39 16.51 18.71
N LEU A 219 2.59 16.40 17.39
CA LEU A 219 3.92 16.31 16.78
C LEU A 219 4.31 17.69 16.29
N THR A 220 4.41 18.61 17.25
CA THR A 220 5.24 19.82 17.20
C THR A 220 6.39 19.61 18.16
#